data_AF-A7WPW2-F1
#
_entry.id   AF-A7WPW2-F1
#
_cell.length_a   1.000
_cell.length_b   1.000
_cell.length_c   1.000
_cell.angle_alpha   90.00
_cell.angle_beta   90.00
_cell.angle_gamma   90.00
#
_symmetry.space_group_name_H-M   'P 1'
#
loop_
_entity.id
_entity.type
_entity.pdbx_description
1 polymer ?
#
loop_
_entity_poly.entity_id
_entity_poly.type
_entity_poly.pdbx_seq_one_letter_code
_entity_poly.pdbx_strand_id
1 'polypeptide(L)' 'MSGAPPSEADLQAKAGGLKKAETKEGGEFDEKSYKAAWDAAGGDCAKLTETLGLTETPKDYDGFIALCKAGKFK' A
#
# COMPACT_ATOMS: atom_id res chain seq x y z
N MET A 1 5.28 -5.82 21.84
CA MET A 1 4.13 -6.68 22.21
C MET A 1 3.83 -7.59 21.03
N SER A 2 4.45 -8.78 20.94
CA SER A 2 3.99 -9.82 20.02
C SER A 2 3.12 -10.78 20.82
N GLY A 3 1.80 -10.54 20.81
CA GLY A 3 0.82 -11.49 21.33
C GLY A 3 0.74 -12.71 20.41
N ALA A 4 0.32 -13.85 20.95
CA ALA A 4 0.01 -15.03 20.16
C ALA A 4 -0.94 -14.66 19.00
N PRO A 5 -0.78 -15.29 17.81
CA PRO A 5 -1.68 -15.02 16.70
C PRO A 5 -3.14 -15.24 17.15
N PRO A 6 -4.06 -14.31 16.83
CA PRO A 6 -5.46 -14.46 17.19
C PRO A 6 -6.00 -15.78 16.64
N SER A 7 -6.81 -16.47 17.44
CA SER A 7 -7.41 -17.74 17.06
C SER A 7 -8.43 -17.54 15.94
N GLU A 8 -8.80 -18.61 15.24
CA GLU A 8 -9.83 -18.59 14.19
C GLU A 8 -11.16 -17.99 14.69
N ALA A 9 -11.50 -18.26 15.97
CA ALA A 9 -12.68 -17.73 16.63
C ALA A 9 -12.60 -16.21 16.84
N ASP A 10 -11.42 -15.68 17.16
CA ASP A 10 -11.19 -14.23 17.31
C ASP A 10 -11.30 -13.49 15.97
N LEU A 11 -10.85 -14.14 14.87
CA LEU A 11 -10.98 -13.62 13.52
C LEU A 11 -12.44 -13.57 13.08
N GLN A 12 -13.20 -14.63 13.34
CA GLN A 12 -14.60 -14.74 12.95
C GLN A 12 -15.50 -13.77 13.75
N ALA A 13 -15.23 -13.58 15.05
CA ALA A 13 -15.96 -12.62 15.87
C ALA A 13 -15.73 -11.17 15.43
N LYS A 14 -14.54 -10.84 14.91
CA LYS A 14 -14.21 -9.51 14.41
C LYS A 14 -14.65 -9.26 12.96
N ALA A 15 -14.94 -10.33 12.19
CA ALA A 15 -15.39 -10.21 10.80
C ALA A 15 -16.65 -9.34 10.65
N GLY A 16 -17.60 -9.42 11.60
CA GLY A 16 -18.83 -8.61 11.58
C GLY A 16 -18.65 -7.14 11.97
N GLY A 17 -17.50 -6.76 12.56
CA GLY A 17 -17.18 -5.39 12.97
C GLY A 17 -16.27 -4.63 11.99
N LEU A 18 -15.79 -5.31 10.94
CA LEU A 18 -15.01 -4.68 9.89
C LEU A 18 -15.92 -3.77 9.06
N LYS A 19 -15.43 -2.57 8.72
CA LYS A 19 -16.14 -1.68 7.80
C LYS A 19 -16.42 -2.46 6.51
N LYS A 20 -17.64 -2.32 5.96
CA LYS A 20 -18.04 -2.85 4.64
C LYS A 20 -17.32 -2.12 3.50
N ALA A 21 -16.00 -2.02 3.59
CA ALA A 21 -15.17 -1.68 2.46
C ALA A 21 -15.06 -2.96 1.64
N GLU A 22 -15.45 -2.90 0.36
CA GLU A 22 -15.17 -3.98 -0.56
C GLU A 22 -13.66 -4.16 -0.62
N THR A 23 -13.20 -5.41 -0.47
CA THR A 23 -11.84 -5.77 -0.83
C THR A 23 -11.72 -5.50 -2.32
N LYS A 24 -11.10 -4.37 -2.68
CA LYS A 24 -10.62 -4.21 -4.05
C LYS A 24 -9.58 -5.30 -4.25
N GLU A 25 -9.91 -6.30 -5.06
CA GLU A 25 -8.89 -7.17 -5.63
C GLU A 25 -7.96 -6.25 -6.41
N GLY A 26 -6.75 -6.05 -5.89
CA GLY A 26 -5.73 -5.30 -6.59
C GLY A 26 -5.48 -5.97 -7.93
N GLY A 27 -5.29 -5.17 -8.99
CA GLY A 27 -4.89 -5.70 -10.29
C GLY A 27 -3.63 -6.55 -10.17
N GLU A 28 -3.45 -7.46 -11.11
CA GLU A 28 -2.26 -8.33 -11.18
C GLU A 28 -0.99 -7.50 -11.06
N PHE A 29 -0.25 -7.67 -9.96
CA PHE A 29 0.97 -6.91 -9.72
C PHE A 29 2.03 -7.33 -10.74
N ASP A 30 2.46 -6.40 -11.59
CA ASP A 30 3.52 -6.67 -12.57
C ASP A 30 4.89 -6.71 -11.87
N GLU A 31 5.20 -7.90 -11.35
CA GLU A 31 6.44 -8.18 -10.65
C GLU A 31 7.66 -8.03 -11.57
N LYS A 32 7.51 -8.20 -12.89
CA LYS A 32 8.62 -8.11 -13.85
C LYS A 32 9.04 -6.66 -14.06
N SER A 33 8.07 -5.76 -14.28
CA SER A 33 8.35 -4.34 -14.40
C SER A 33 8.91 -3.74 -13.12
N TYR A 34 8.42 -4.18 -11.96
CA TYR A 34 8.97 -3.77 -10.67
C TYR A 34 10.41 -4.23 -10.47
N LYS A 35 10.72 -5.50 -10.75
CA LYS A 35 12.10 -6.03 -10.65
C LYS A 35 13.06 -5.31 -11.60
N ALA A 36 12.66 -5.07 -12.83
CA ALA A 36 13.47 -4.31 -13.79
C ALA A 36 13.78 -2.88 -13.30
N ALA A 37 12.78 -2.19 -12.74
CA ALA A 37 12.98 -0.87 -12.14
C ALA A 37 13.87 -0.93 -10.89
N TRP A 38 13.73 -1.98 -10.07
CA TRP A 38 14.55 -2.21 -8.87
C TRP A 38 16.02 -2.46 -9.20
N ASP A 39 16.28 -3.32 -10.19
CA ASP A 39 17.64 -3.60 -10.66
C ASP A 39 18.25 -2.37 -11.35
N ALA A 40 17.46 -1.61 -12.13
CA ALA A 40 17.90 -0.35 -12.74
C ALA A 40 18.19 0.74 -11.71
N ALA A 41 17.44 0.77 -10.60
CA ALA A 41 17.69 1.65 -9.46
C ALA A 41 18.89 1.19 -8.60
N GLY A 42 19.42 -0.02 -8.84
CA GLY A 42 20.50 -0.59 -8.04
C GLY A 42 20.11 -0.85 -6.58
N GLY A 43 18.82 -1.15 -6.35
CA GLY A 43 18.26 -1.30 -5.00
C GLY A 43 18.09 0.00 -4.20
N ASP A 44 18.22 1.16 -4.85
CA ASP A 44 18.00 2.46 -4.24
C ASP A 44 16.50 2.80 -4.24
N CYS A 45 15.87 2.75 -3.06
CA CYS A 45 14.46 3.04 -2.88
C CYS A 45 14.08 4.46 -3.31
N ALA A 46 14.97 5.45 -3.16
CA ALA A 46 14.67 6.83 -3.57
C ALA A 46 14.61 6.93 -5.10
N LYS A 47 15.56 6.32 -5.80
CA LYS A 47 15.57 6.25 -7.26
C LYS A 47 14.40 5.44 -7.81
N LEU A 48 14.03 4.35 -7.16
CA LEU A 48 12.85 3.57 -7.53
C LEU A 48 11.56 4.41 -7.39
N THR A 49 11.45 5.16 -6.30
CA THR A 49 10.31 6.06 -6.04
C THR A 49 10.21 7.12 -7.13
N GLU A 50 11.34 7.71 -7.54
CA GLU A 50 11.41 8.68 -8.64
C GLU A 50 11.07 8.03 -10.00
N THR A 51 11.62 6.84 -10.28
CA THR A 51 11.44 6.10 -11.54
C THR A 51 10.00 5.63 -11.74
N LEU A 52 9.34 5.20 -10.66
CA LEU A 52 7.95 4.76 -10.67
C LEU A 52 6.96 5.92 -10.44
N GLY A 53 7.47 7.15 -10.27
CA GLY A 53 6.63 8.33 -10.00
C GLY A 53 5.82 8.21 -8.71
N LEU A 54 6.29 7.41 -7.76
CA LEU A 54 5.64 7.19 -6.48
C LEU A 54 5.70 8.48 -5.67
N THR A 55 4.59 8.80 -5.00
CA THR A 55 4.55 9.95 -4.09
C THR A 55 5.09 9.56 -2.73
N GLU A 56 5.70 10.51 -2.02
CA GLU A 56 6.01 10.30 -0.61
C GLU A 56 4.74 9.92 0.15
N THR A 57 4.88 8.95 1.05
CA THR A 57 3.79 8.58 1.95
C THR A 57 3.37 9.81 2.75
N PRO A 58 2.10 10.26 2.63
CA PRO A 58 1.65 11.44 3.36
C PRO A 58 1.80 11.21 4.86
N LYS A 59 2.40 12.18 5.56
CA LYS A 59 2.63 12.15 7.01
C LYS A 59 1.36 12.28 7.84
N ASP A 60 0.32 12.87 7.26
CA ASP A 60 -0.95 13.16 7.92
C ASP A 60 -2.12 13.19 6.91
N TYR A 61 -3.33 13.28 7.45
CA TYR A 61 -4.57 13.22 6.67
C TYR A 61 -4.71 14.43 5.73
N ASP A 62 -4.21 15.60 6.12
CA ASP A 62 -4.26 16.79 5.26
C ASP A 62 -3.31 16.64 4.06
N GLY A 63 -2.12 16.07 4.28
CA GLY A 63 -1.19 15.67 3.22
C GLY A 63 -1.78 14.64 2.27
N PHE A 64 -2.55 13.67 2.79
CA PHE A 64 -3.28 12.72 1.96
C PHE A 64 -4.36 13.40 1.09
N ILE A 65 -5.18 14.28 1.69
CA ILE A 65 -6.21 15.04 0.96
C ILE A 65 -5.59 15.93 -0.12
N ALA A 66 -4.45 16.56 0.15
CA ALA A 66 -3.72 17.36 -0.83
C ALA A 66 -3.25 16.52 -2.02
N LEU A 67 -2.73 15.31 -1.78
CA LEU A 67 -2.31 14.39 -2.83
C LEU A 67 -3.50 13.84 -3.65
N CYS A 68 -4.64 13.56 -3.02
CA CYS A 68 -5.87 13.19 -3.71
C CYS A 68 -6.37 14.32 -4.61
N LYS A 69 -6.38 15.57 -4.12
CA LYS A 69 -6.76 16.76 -4.91
C LYS A 69 -5.79 17.03 -6.05
N ALA A 70 -4.50 16.71 -5.86
CA ALA A 70 -3.48 16.81 -6.90
C ALA A 70 -3.61 15.72 -7.99
N GLY A 71 -4.58 14.80 -7.88
CA GLY A 71 -4.82 13.75 -8.88
C GLY A 71 -3.74 12.67 -8.93
N LYS A 72 -2.93 12.56 -7.87
CA LYS A 72 -1.80 11.63 -7.80
C LYS A 72 -2.17 10.21 -7.39
N PHE A 73 -3.38 10.02 -6.86
CA PHE A 73 -3.99 8.71 -6.65
C PHE A 73 -5.19 8.62 -7.59
N LYS A 74 -5.08 7.80 -8.63
CA LYS A 74 -6.14 7.54 -9.59
C LYS A 74 -6.60 6.09 -9.48
#